data_AF-A0A535EQQ5-F1
#
_entry.id   AF-A0A535EQQ5-F1
#
_cell.length_a   1.000
_cell.length_b   1.000
_cell.length_c   1.000
_cell.angle_alpha   90.00
_cell.angle_beta   90.00
_cell.angle_gamma   90.00
#
_symmetry.space_group_name_H-M   'P 1'
#
loop_
_entity.id
_entity.type
_entity.pdbx_description
1 polymer ?
#
loop_
_entity_poly.entity_id
_entity_poly.type
_entity_poly.pdbx_seq_one_letter_code
_entity_poly.pdbx_strand_id
1 'polypeptide(L)'
;MARVVHHRLHGIPEARLERLLEQVEALAAAREWRSEPVWMATRLTGDLFRSEYFRHLLAAEGEQVSAAGFLKLNGDETDALVLLFFLRDISAEYGVRAVWRDDENPLLKLRFLEFRNGLLPTGQTLEDHFAKRPLIKKVAGQSIQFYPPGYRVHSRATASDRWGYSLHGLRAYAPSLLEAEREALKILRGLRHLG
;
A
#
# COMPACT_ATOMS: atom_id res chain seq x y z
N MET A 1 -16.28 12.78 6.50
CA MET A 1 -16.53 11.57 5.70
C MET A 1 -15.21 10.80 5.65
N ALA A 2 -15.21 9.50 5.94
CA ALA A 2 -13.98 8.72 5.95
C ALA A 2 -13.57 8.42 4.50
N ARG A 3 -12.32 8.75 4.14
CA ARG A 3 -11.81 8.57 2.78
C ARG A 3 -11.68 7.09 2.45
N VAL A 4 -12.25 6.62 1.34
CA VAL A 4 -12.21 5.19 0.97
C VAL A 4 -11.42 4.99 -0.30
N VAL A 5 -10.49 4.04 -0.25
CA VAL A 5 -9.75 3.57 -1.42
C VAL A 5 -10.32 2.24 -1.88
N HIS A 6 -10.73 2.16 -3.14
CA HIS A 6 -11.11 0.91 -3.79
C HIS A 6 -9.93 0.32 -4.55
N HIS A 7 -9.82 -1.01 -4.54
CA HIS A 7 -8.81 -1.70 -5.33
C HIS A 7 -9.38 -2.93 -6.05
N ARG A 8 -8.82 -3.24 -7.21
CA ARG A 8 -9.22 -4.35 -8.08
C ARG A 8 -7.98 -5.08 -8.59
N LEU A 9 -8.09 -6.39 -8.74
CA LEU A 9 -7.12 -7.23 -9.47
C LEU A 9 -7.86 -7.94 -10.59
N HIS A 10 -7.27 -7.92 -11.79
CA HIS A 10 -7.87 -8.51 -12.98
C HIS A 10 -6.97 -9.59 -13.57
N GLY A 11 -7.53 -10.74 -13.88
CA GLY A 11 -6.80 -11.82 -14.56
C GLY A 11 -5.90 -12.66 -13.64
N ILE A 12 -6.10 -12.64 -12.33
CA ILE A 12 -5.48 -13.64 -11.43
C ILE A 12 -6.11 -15.01 -11.75
N PRO A 13 -5.30 -16.05 -12.06
CA PRO A 13 -5.79 -17.41 -12.25
C PRO A 13 -6.43 -17.96 -10.98
N GLU A 14 -7.51 -18.75 -11.13
CA GLU A 14 -8.26 -19.30 -9.99
C GLU A 14 -7.38 -20.12 -9.03
N ALA A 15 -6.47 -20.93 -9.58
CA ALA A 15 -5.49 -21.71 -8.82
C ALA A 15 -4.49 -20.88 -7.99
N ARG A 16 -4.49 -19.55 -8.14
CA ARG A 16 -3.65 -18.62 -7.36
C ARG A 16 -4.43 -17.80 -6.34
N LEU A 17 -5.76 -17.88 -6.32
CA LEU A 17 -6.60 -17.05 -5.46
C LEU A 17 -6.41 -17.37 -3.97
N GLU A 18 -6.19 -18.64 -3.60
CA GLU A 18 -5.89 -19.00 -2.21
C GLU A 18 -4.61 -18.33 -1.71
N ARG A 19 -3.52 -18.44 -2.48
CA ARG A 19 -2.24 -17.76 -2.18
C ARG A 19 -2.40 -16.24 -2.07
N LEU A 20 -3.20 -15.63 -2.95
CA LEU A 20 -3.48 -14.20 -2.89
C LEU A 20 -4.19 -13.83 -1.58
N LEU A 21 -5.18 -14.61 -1.15
CA LEU A 21 -5.87 -14.39 0.11
C LEU A 21 -4.91 -14.54 1.31
N GLU A 22 -4.03 -15.54 1.29
CA GLU A 22 -2.97 -15.70 2.31
C GLU A 22 -2.04 -14.48 2.36
N GLN A 23 -1.64 -13.93 1.21
CA GLN A 23 -0.81 -12.72 1.15
C GLN A 23 -1.53 -11.49 1.70
N VAL A 24 -2.83 -11.35 1.45
CA VAL A 24 -3.66 -10.27 2.00
C VAL A 24 -3.78 -10.39 3.51
N GLU A 25 -4.05 -11.60 4.03
CA GLU A 25 -4.14 -11.85 5.48
C GLU A 25 -2.77 -11.64 6.16
N ALA A 26 -1.68 -12.05 5.53
CA ALA A 26 -0.33 -11.77 6.01
C ALA A 26 -0.05 -10.26 6.08
N LEU A 27 -0.44 -9.49 5.06
CA LEU A 27 -0.33 -8.03 5.07
C LEU A 27 -1.20 -7.39 6.16
N ALA A 28 -2.44 -7.87 6.31
CA ALA A 28 -3.37 -7.41 7.32
C ALA A 28 -2.79 -7.60 8.74
N ALA A 29 -2.13 -8.73 9.00
CA ALA A 29 -1.52 -9.07 10.28
C ALA A 29 -0.14 -8.43 10.52
N ALA A 30 0.59 -8.04 9.46
CA ALA A 30 1.96 -7.56 9.58
C ALA A 30 2.11 -6.19 10.26
N ARG A 31 1.03 -5.42 10.37
CA ARG A 31 1.05 -4.08 10.95
C ARG A 31 -0.28 -3.69 11.57
N GLU A 32 -0.23 -2.67 12.44
CA GLU A 32 -1.42 -1.99 12.89
C GLU A 32 -1.94 -1.03 11.79
N TRP A 33 -3.25 -1.12 11.57
CA TRP A 33 -4.00 -0.26 10.67
C TRP A 33 -4.74 0.81 11.48
N ARG A 34 -4.88 2.01 10.93
CA ARG A 34 -5.52 3.12 11.66
C ARG A 34 -7.04 3.04 11.66
N SER A 35 -7.60 2.33 10.69
CA SER A 35 -9.02 2.02 10.60
C SER A 35 -9.20 0.51 10.73
N GLU A 36 -9.61 -0.15 9.66
CA GLU A 36 -9.74 -1.60 9.59
C GLU A 36 -8.58 -2.16 8.75
N PRO A 37 -8.13 -3.39 9.03
CA PRO A 37 -7.14 -4.05 8.18
C PRO A 37 -7.60 -4.14 6.72
N VAL A 38 -6.63 -4.18 5.81
CA VAL A 38 -6.91 -4.50 4.41
C VAL A 38 -7.59 -5.85 4.31
N TRP A 39 -8.57 -5.94 3.43
CA TRP A 39 -9.21 -7.19 3.08
C TRP A 39 -9.47 -7.22 1.58
N MET A 40 -9.70 -8.43 1.08
CA MET A 40 -9.97 -8.69 -0.32
C MET A 40 -11.02 -9.79 -0.43
N ALA A 41 -11.92 -9.62 -1.39
CA ALA A 41 -12.90 -10.61 -1.79
C ALA A 41 -12.54 -11.20 -3.15
N THR A 42 -12.77 -12.50 -3.28
CA THR A 42 -12.62 -13.28 -4.52
C THR A 42 -13.80 -14.25 -4.63
N ARG A 43 -13.84 -15.06 -5.69
CA ARG A 43 -14.82 -16.16 -5.82
C ARG A 43 -14.69 -17.23 -4.72
N LEU A 44 -13.54 -17.32 -4.05
CA LEU A 44 -13.29 -18.30 -2.98
C LEU A 44 -13.73 -17.79 -1.60
N THR A 45 -14.10 -16.52 -1.48
CA THR A 45 -14.44 -15.94 -0.19
C THR A 45 -15.81 -16.41 0.29
N GLY A 46 -15.86 -17.00 1.49
CA GLY A 46 -17.08 -17.62 2.04
C GLY A 46 -17.86 -16.78 3.05
N ASP A 47 -17.33 -15.68 3.56
CA ASP A 47 -18.11 -14.82 4.47
C ASP A 47 -19.16 -14.01 3.71
N LEU A 48 -20.29 -13.77 4.38
CA LEU A 48 -21.47 -13.17 3.76
C LEU A 48 -21.18 -11.81 3.13
N PHE A 49 -20.43 -10.95 3.81
CA PHE A 49 -20.19 -9.60 3.31
C PHE A 49 -19.28 -9.58 2.09
N ARG A 50 -18.12 -10.25 2.16
CA ARG A 50 -17.15 -10.26 1.06
C ARG A 50 -17.71 -11.00 -0.16
N SER A 51 -18.42 -12.11 0.03
CA SER A 51 -19.07 -12.85 -1.06
C SER A 51 -20.13 -12.01 -1.77
N GLU A 52 -21.02 -11.35 -1.03
CA GLU A 52 -22.04 -10.47 -1.59
C GLU A 52 -21.44 -9.26 -2.30
N TYR A 53 -20.48 -8.59 -1.66
CA TYR A 53 -19.73 -7.49 -2.26
C TYR A 53 -19.12 -7.89 -3.62
N PHE A 54 -18.47 -9.07 -3.68
CA PHE A 54 -17.82 -9.53 -4.90
C PHE A 54 -18.84 -9.91 -5.98
N ARG A 55 -19.95 -10.54 -5.60
CA ARG A 55 -21.05 -10.87 -6.51
C ARG A 55 -21.64 -9.61 -7.17
N HIS A 56 -21.94 -8.58 -6.38
CA HIS A 56 -22.43 -7.30 -6.90
C HIS A 56 -21.41 -6.62 -7.82
N LEU A 57 -20.13 -6.74 -7.48
CA LEU A 57 -19.06 -6.19 -8.30
C LEU A 57 -18.95 -6.89 -9.66
N LEU A 58 -19.01 -8.23 -9.70
CA LEU A 58 -18.98 -8.98 -10.96
C LEU A 58 -20.18 -8.62 -11.85
N ALA A 59 -21.36 -8.43 -11.27
CA ALA A 59 -22.53 -7.99 -12.02
C ALA A 59 -22.35 -6.59 -12.64
N ALA A 60 -21.61 -5.70 -11.98
CA ALA A 60 -21.39 -4.32 -12.44
C ALA A 60 -20.18 -4.17 -13.40
N GLU A 61 -19.07 -4.87 -13.13
CA GLU A 61 -17.79 -4.68 -13.81
C GLU A 61 -17.37 -5.88 -14.69
N GLY A 62 -18.03 -7.03 -14.58
CA GLY A 62 -17.81 -8.23 -15.37
C GLY A 62 -16.79 -9.24 -14.79
N GLU A 63 -16.75 -10.43 -15.42
CA GLU A 63 -16.00 -11.62 -14.95
C GLU A 63 -14.47 -11.45 -14.92
N GLN A 64 -13.95 -10.42 -15.59
CA GLN A 64 -12.54 -10.07 -15.65
C GLN A 64 -11.93 -9.60 -14.32
N VAL A 65 -12.76 -9.27 -13.32
CA VAL A 65 -12.31 -9.00 -11.97
C VAL A 65 -12.08 -10.33 -11.26
N SER A 66 -10.84 -10.58 -10.83
CA SER A 66 -10.48 -11.78 -10.08
C SER A 66 -10.53 -11.56 -8.57
N ALA A 67 -10.24 -10.35 -8.13
CA ALA A 67 -10.27 -9.98 -6.73
C ALA A 67 -10.53 -8.49 -6.54
N ALA A 68 -11.13 -8.11 -5.41
CA ALA A 68 -11.47 -6.73 -5.12
C ALA A 68 -11.66 -6.45 -3.64
N GLY A 69 -11.43 -5.21 -3.24
CA GLY A 69 -11.71 -4.78 -1.88
C GLY A 69 -11.73 -3.26 -1.77
N PHE A 70 -11.75 -2.78 -0.53
CA PHE A 70 -11.54 -1.39 -0.22
C PHE A 70 -10.83 -1.22 1.12
N LEU A 71 -10.21 -0.06 1.32
CA LEU A 71 -9.55 0.34 2.55
C LEU A 71 -10.09 1.70 2.99
N LYS A 72 -10.63 1.76 4.21
CA LYS A 72 -10.99 3.03 4.84
C LYS A 72 -9.74 3.67 5.39
N LEU A 73 -9.47 4.91 4.99
CA LEU A 73 -8.36 5.69 5.50
C LEU A 73 -8.80 6.50 6.72
N ASN A 74 -7.96 6.49 7.75
CA ASN A 74 -8.16 7.29 8.94
C ASN A 74 -6.83 7.94 9.33
N GLY A 75 -6.71 9.27 9.24
CA GLY A 75 -5.46 9.98 9.56
C GLY A 75 -4.51 10.13 8.38
N ASP A 76 -3.27 9.65 8.49
CA ASP A 76 -2.25 9.84 7.44
C ASP A 76 -2.30 8.79 6.32
N GLU A 77 -1.58 9.08 5.23
CA GLU A 77 -1.63 8.30 3.99
C GLU A 77 -0.81 7.00 4.03
N THR A 78 -0.31 6.59 5.20
CA THR A 78 0.61 5.45 5.27
C THR A 78 -0.08 4.12 4.97
N ASP A 79 -1.32 3.94 5.43
CA ASP A 79 -2.13 2.75 5.14
C ASP A 79 -2.41 2.66 3.63
N ALA A 80 -2.66 3.82 3.01
CA ALA A 80 -2.86 3.90 1.57
C ALA A 80 -1.60 3.49 0.80
N LEU A 81 -0.45 4.01 1.20
CA LEU A 81 0.82 3.73 0.52
C LEU A 81 1.23 2.26 0.66
N VAL A 82 1.03 1.65 1.82
CA VAL A 82 1.30 0.23 2.01
C VAL A 82 0.42 -0.63 1.10
N LEU A 83 -0.88 -0.32 1.00
CA LEU A 83 -1.75 -1.01 0.04
C LEU A 83 -1.30 -0.77 -1.40
N LEU A 84 -0.84 0.43 -1.75
CA LEU A 84 -0.39 0.75 -3.10
C LEU A 84 0.86 -0.05 -3.51
N PHE A 85 1.85 -0.15 -2.63
CA PHE A 85 3.04 -0.99 -2.86
C PHE A 85 2.67 -2.47 -2.93
N PHE A 86 1.78 -2.94 -2.06
CA PHE A 86 1.29 -4.31 -2.12
C PHE A 86 0.63 -4.63 -3.46
N LEU A 87 -0.27 -3.77 -3.97
CA LEU A 87 -0.91 -3.99 -5.26
C LEU A 87 0.08 -3.97 -6.43
N ARG A 88 1.12 -3.13 -6.35
CA ARG A 88 2.23 -3.13 -7.31
C ARG A 88 2.96 -4.48 -7.29
N ASP A 89 3.32 -4.96 -6.10
CA ASP A 89 4.04 -6.22 -5.93
C ASP A 89 3.21 -7.41 -6.43
N ILE A 90 1.92 -7.46 -6.10
CA ILE A 90 0.97 -8.47 -6.61
C ILE A 90 0.85 -8.39 -8.14
N SER A 91 0.75 -7.18 -8.70
CA SER A 91 0.74 -6.98 -10.15
C SER A 91 2.01 -7.52 -10.81
N ALA A 92 3.18 -7.33 -10.20
CA ALA A 92 4.45 -7.84 -10.69
C ALA A 92 4.54 -9.36 -10.58
N GLU A 93 4.20 -9.92 -9.42
CA GLU A 93 4.31 -11.36 -9.13
C GLU A 93 3.43 -12.19 -10.05
N TYR A 94 2.19 -11.78 -10.26
CA TYR A 94 1.24 -12.54 -11.06
C TYR A 94 1.16 -12.11 -12.52
N GLY A 95 1.85 -11.03 -12.90
CA GLY A 95 1.79 -10.49 -14.25
C GLY A 95 0.40 -9.95 -14.63
N VAL A 96 -0.29 -9.32 -13.67
CA VAL A 96 -1.70 -8.93 -13.81
C VAL A 96 -1.91 -7.43 -13.76
N ARG A 97 -3.13 -7.02 -14.09
CA ARG A 97 -3.58 -5.63 -13.92
C ARG A 97 -4.12 -5.42 -12.51
N ALA A 98 -3.55 -4.46 -11.78
CA ALA A 98 -4.07 -3.97 -10.51
C ALA A 98 -4.55 -2.53 -10.67
N VAL A 99 -5.72 -2.22 -10.11
CA VAL A 99 -6.32 -0.88 -10.16
C VAL A 99 -6.53 -0.37 -8.74
N TRP A 100 -6.19 0.89 -8.55
CA TRP A 100 -6.39 1.68 -7.35
C TRP A 100 -7.27 2.88 -7.67
N ARG A 101 -8.30 3.11 -6.86
CA ARG A 101 -9.21 4.26 -6.96
C ARG A 101 -9.42 4.92 -5.61
N ASP A 102 -9.28 6.23 -5.59
CA ASP A 102 -9.34 7.07 -4.40
C ASP A 102 -9.93 8.42 -4.80
N ASP A 103 -11.24 8.43 -5.03
CA ASP A 103 -11.95 9.56 -5.66
C ASP A 103 -11.90 10.83 -4.81
N GLU A 104 -11.69 10.69 -3.52
CA GLU A 104 -11.59 11.78 -2.54
C GLU A 104 -10.16 12.29 -2.36
N ASN A 105 -9.17 11.79 -3.11
CA ASN A 105 -7.80 12.31 -3.06
C ASN A 105 -7.77 13.78 -3.54
N PRO A 106 -7.16 14.71 -2.78
CA PRO A 106 -7.04 16.10 -3.24
C PRO A 106 -6.17 16.23 -4.49
N LEU A 107 -5.24 15.30 -4.73
CA LEU A 107 -4.38 15.26 -5.91
C LEU A 107 -5.03 14.37 -6.98
N LEU A 108 -5.58 15.00 -8.03
CA LEU A 108 -6.24 14.32 -9.16
C LEU A 108 -5.43 13.14 -9.71
N LYS A 109 -4.12 13.34 -9.89
CA LYS A 109 -3.20 12.33 -10.43
C LYS A 109 -3.04 11.08 -9.55
N LEU A 110 -3.46 11.14 -8.28
CA LEU A 110 -3.41 10.02 -7.32
C LEU A 110 -4.81 9.42 -7.05
N ARG A 111 -5.86 9.95 -7.67
CA ARG A 111 -7.22 9.38 -7.58
C ARG A 111 -7.36 8.06 -8.30
N PHE A 112 -6.55 7.85 -9.34
CA PHE A 112 -6.55 6.62 -10.11
C PHE A 112 -5.11 6.22 -10.40
N LEU A 113 -4.76 4.99 -10.01
CA LEU A 113 -3.49 4.38 -10.38
C LEU A 113 -3.77 2.98 -10.93
N GLU A 114 -3.00 2.59 -11.94
CA GLU A 114 -3.08 1.27 -12.54
C GLU A 114 -1.67 0.71 -12.62
N PHE A 115 -1.51 -0.56 -12.26
CA PHE A 115 -0.28 -1.32 -12.46
C PHE A 115 -0.51 -2.44 -13.44
N ARG A 116 0.48 -2.68 -14.31
CA ARG A 116 0.59 -3.86 -15.16
C ARG A 116 1.98 -4.42 -15.01
N ASN A 117 2.10 -5.67 -14.58
CA ASN A 117 3.39 -6.30 -14.29
C ASN A 117 4.25 -5.45 -13.34
N GLY A 118 3.62 -4.78 -12.36
CA GLY A 118 4.31 -3.92 -11.39
C GLY A 118 4.71 -2.53 -11.90
N LEU A 119 4.38 -2.18 -13.14
CA LEU A 119 4.72 -0.89 -13.75
C LEU A 119 3.48 -0.03 -13.93
N LEU A 120 3.65 1.28 -13.85
CA LEU A 120 2.62 2.25 -14.25
C LEU A 120 2.39 2.18 -15.77
N PRO A 121 1.28 2.70 -16.31
CA PRO A 121 1.00 2.66 -17.75
C PRO A 121 2.05 3.41 -18.58
N THR A 122 2.81 4.32 -17.95
CA THR A 122 3.94 5.04 -18.55
C THR A 122 5.21 4.20 -18.65
N GLY A 123 5.22 2.96 -18.13
CA GLY A 123 6.39 2.08 -18.04
C GLY A 123 7.30 2.37 -16.84
N GLN A 124 6.98 3.38 -16.03
CA GLN A 124 7.77 3.77 -14.85
C GLN A 124 7.42 2.92 -13.63
N THR A 125 8.35 2.81 -12.69
CA THR A 125 8.07 2.21 -11.38
C THR A 125 7.28 3.19 -10.50
N LEU A 126 6.64 2.65 -9.46
CA LEU A 126 5.97 3.47 -8.46
C LEU A 126 6.97 4.34 -7.69
N GLU A 127 8.16 3.80 -7.41
CA GLU A 127 9.25 4.47 -6.72
C GLU A 127 9.74 5.68 -7.51
N ASP A 128 9.87 5.59 -8.84
CA ASP A 128 10.24 6.74 -9.70
C ASP A 128 9.24 7.89 -9.57
N HIS A 129 7.96 7.56 -9.36
CA HIS A 129 6.92 8.55 -9.11
C HIS A 129 7.09 9.24 -7.74
N PHE A 130 7.52 8.50 -6.72
CA PHE A 130 7.68 8.98 -5.35
C PHE A 130 9.04 9.59 -5.03
N ALA A 131 10.11 9.28 -5.78
CA ALA A 131 11.50 9.70 -5.54
C ALA A 131 11.71 11.23 -5.37
N LYS A 132 10.67 12.03 -5.64
CA LYS A 132 10.66 13.49 -5.50
C LYS A 132 10.18 13.98 -4.13
N ARG A 133 9.58 13.14 -3.28
CA ARG A 133 8.95 13.60 -2.02
C ARG A 133 9.10 12.58 -0.88
N PRO A 134 9.42 13.03 0.35
CA PRO A 134 9.33 12.19 1.53
C PRO A 134 7.86 11.98 1.93
N LEU A 135 7.57 10.81 2.50
CA LEU A 135 6.29 10.47 3.08
C LEU A 135 6.34 10.77 4.58
N ILE A 136 5.28 11.33 5.16
CA ILE A 136 5.26 11.69 6.58
C ILE A 136 4.16 10.91 7.28
N LYS A 137 4.56 10.11 8.27
CA LYS A 137 3.64 9.41 9.18
C LYS A 137 3.62 10.10 10.54
N LYS A 138 2.44 10.48 11.03
CA LYS A 138 2.26 11.12 12.35
C LYS A 138 1.76 10.11 13.37
N VAL A 139 2.60 9.70 14.31
CA VAL A 139 2.25 8.72 15.35
C VAL A 139 2.47 9.33 16.72
N ALA A 140 1.44 9.33 17.57
CA ALA A 140 1.54 9.79 18.96
C ALA A 140 2.16 11.20 19.12
N GLY A 141 1.78 12.14 18.26
CA GLY A 141 2.35 13.50 18.27
C GLY A 141 3.75 13.63 17.67
N GLN A 142 4.40 12.52 17.30
CA GLN A 142 5.70 12.50 16.62
C GLN A 142 5.53 12.29 15.12
N SER A 143 6.50 12.75 14.33
CA SER A 143 6.52 12.56 12.88
C SER A 143 7.70 11.68 12.47
N ILE A 144 7.41 10.61 11.74
CA ILE A 144 8.38 9.74 11.07
C ILE A 144 8.38 10.15 9.60
N GLN A 145 9.54 10.43 9.02
CA GLN A 145 9.66 10.66 7.58
C GLN A 145 10.20 9.40 6.91
N PHE A 146 9.59 8.97 5.81
CA PHE A 146 10.08 7.90 4.96
C PHE A 146 10.55 8.47 3.62
N TYR A 147 11.70 7.99 3.16
CA TYR A 147 12.33 8.40 1.92
C TYR A 147 12.31 7.20 0.96
N PRO A 148 11.61 7.29 -0.18
CA PRO A 148 11.59 6.21 -1.16
C PRO A 148 12.99 5.97 -1.75
N PRO A 149 13.26 4.76 -2.27
CA PRO A 149 14.44 4.50 -3.09
C PRO A 149 14.58 5.56 -4.18
N GLY A 150 15.80 6.00 -4.47
CA GLY A 150 16.05 7.08 -5.42
C GLY A 150 15.97 8.49 -4.82
N TYR A 151 15.39 8.68 -3.63
CA TYR A 151 15.24 9.99 -3.01
C TYR A 151 16.60 10.60 -2.64
N ARG A 152 16.80 11.87 -3.04
CA ARG A 152 17.97 12.68 -2.69
C ARG A 152 17.58 13.80 -1.75
N VAL A 153 18.17 13.81 -0.55
CA VAL A 153 17.90 14.83 0.49
C VAL A 153 18.38 16.21 0.05
N HIS A 154 19.45 16.23 -0.74
CA HIS A 154 19.94 17.41 -1.45
C HIS A 154 20.55 16.98 -2.78
N SER A 155 20.75 17.92 -3.70
CA SER A 155 21.23 17.63 -5.06
C SER A 155 22.52 16.83 -5.13
N ARG A 156 23.41 16.97 -4.13
CA ARG A 156 24.68 16.24 -4.01
C ARG A 156 24.62 14.91 -3.25
N ALA A 157 23.46 14.52 -2.71
CA ALA A 157 23.33 13.28 -1.94
C ALA A 157 23.28 12.08 -2.89
N THR A 158 24.01 11.02 -2.56
CA THR A 158 23.84 9.73 -3.23
C THR A 158 22.45 9.20 -2.93
N ALA A 159 21.71 8.85 -3.98
CA ALA A 159 20.43 8.18 -3.83
C ALA A 159 20.66 6.77 -3.29
N SER A 160 19.85 6.34 -2.31
CA SER A 160 19.84 4.96 -1.83
C SER A 160 18.88 4.11 -2.66
N ASP A 161 19.23 2.86 -2.86
CA ASP A 161 18.37 1.78 -3.38
C ASP A 161 17.40 1.23 -2.33
N ARG A 162 17.55 1.63 -1.06
CA ARG A 162 16.74 1.21 0.09
C ARG A 162 15.82 2.32 0.57
N TRP A 163 14.79 1.94 1.31
CA TRP A 163 13.89 2.87 1.99
C TRP A 163 14.60 3.55 3.14
N GLY A 164 14.77 4.86 3.08
CA GLY A 164 15.23 5.64 4.22
C GLY A 164 14.10 5.94 5.18
N TYR A 165 14.41 6.08 6.47
CA TYR A 165 13.48 6.65 7.44
C TYR A 165 14.21 7.54 8.45
N SER A 166 13.52 8.56 8.95
CA SER A 166 14.02 9.45 10.00
C SER A 166 12.97 9.74 11.07
N LEU A 167 13.43 9.81 12.32
CA LEU A 167 12.66 10.19 13.49
C LEU A 167 13.62 10.69 14.59
N HIS A 168 13.24 11.73 15.34
CA HIS A 168 14.06 12.27 16.44
C HIS A 168 15.55 12.55 16.08
N GLY A 169 15.81 13.04 14.87
CA GLY A 169 17.18 13.30 14.39
C GLY A 169 17.97 12.03 14.01
N LEU A 170 17.45 10.84 14.29
CA LEU A 170 18.01 9.57 13.82
C LEU A 170 17.61 9.33 12.36
N ARG A 171 18.48 8.65 11.63
CA ARG A 171 18.23 8.22 10.25
C ARG A 171 18.80 6.83 10.01
N ALA A 172 18.02 5.99 9.35
CA ALA A 172 18.41 4.63 8.98
C ALA A 172 17.73 4.20 7.68
N TYR A 173 18.02 2.97 7.24
CA TYR A 173 17.56 2.40 5.97
C TYR A 173 17.03 0.97 6.15
N ALA A 174 16.02 0.61 5.38
CA ALA A 174 15.43 -0.72 5.34
C ALA A 174 15.14 -1.17 3.88
N PRO A 175 15.05 -2.47 3.60
CA PRO A 175 14.78 -2.99 2.24
C PRO A 175 13.40 -2.59 1.71
N SER A 176 12.40 -2.44 2.57
CA SER A 176 11.01 -2.11 2.18
C SER A 176 10.41 -1.03 3.06
N LEU A 177 9.33 -0.39 2.60
CA LEU A 177 8.56 0.58 3.39
C LEU A 177 8.02 -0.05 4.68
N LEU A 178 7.53 -1.30 4.61
CA LEU A 178 6.98 -2.00 5.77
C LEU A 178 8.05 -2.29 6.83
N GLU A 179 9.25 -2.69 6.40
CA GLU A 179 10.38 -2.85 7.33
C GLU A 179 10.84 -1.52 7.91
N ALA A 180 10.93 -0.47 7.09
CA ALA A 180 11.27 0.88 7.55
C ALA A 180 10.27 1.34 8.62
N GLU A 181 8.98 1.14 8.38
CA GLU A 181 7.92 1.47 9.32
C GLU A 181 8.05 0.67 10.62
N ARG A 182 8.24 -0.64 10.53
CA ARG A 182 8.41 -1.52 11.69
C ARG A 182 9.58 -1.09 12.57
N GLU A 183 10.74 -0.82 11.97
CA GLU A 183 11.93 -0.38 12.71
C GLU A 183 11.75 1.03 13.31
N ALA A 184 11.17 1.97 12.57
CA ALA A 184 10.86 3.30 13.10
C ALA A 184 9.90 3.25 14.29
N LEU A 185 8.85 2.40 14.23
CA LEU A 185 7.90 2.22 15.33
C LEU A 185 8.52 1.50 16.53
N LYS A 186 9.47 0.57 16.33
CA LYS A 186 10.25 -0.03 17.42
C LYS A 186 11.08 1.03 18.13
N ILE A 187 11.80 1.89 17.40
CA ILE A 187 12.59 2.98 17.97
C ILE A 187 11.69 3.96 18.73
N LEU A 188 10.56 4.38 18.14
CA LEU A 188 9.62 5.29 18.79
C LEU A 188 9.06 4.71 20.09
N ARG A 189 8.72 3.41 20.11
CA ARG A 189 8.31 2.71 21.33
C ARG A 189 9.43 2.71 22.36
N GLY A 190 10.67 2.40 21.97
CA GLY A 190 11.83 2.45 22.87
C GLY A 190 12.04 3.84 23.49
N LEU A 191 11.98 4.90 22.69
CA LEU A 191 12.14 6.28 23.15
C LEU A 191 11.06 6.71 24.16
N ARG A 192 9.83 6.20 24.03
CA ARG A 192 8.74 6.44 25.00
C ARG A 192 8.99 5.84 26.39
N HIS A 193 9.89 4.87 26.52
CA HIS A 193 10.25 4.28 27.82
C HIS A 193 11.47 4.97 28.45
N LEU A 194 12.12 5.88 27.74
CA LEU A 194 13.31 6.62 28.19
C LEU A 194 12.97 8.03 28.73
N GLY A 195 11.69 8.39 28.80
CA GLY A 195 11.20 9.68 29.27
C GLY A 195 10.02 9.54 30.21
#